data_AF-A0A2D4I5E3-F1
#
_entry.id   AF-A0A2D4I5E3-F1
#
_cell.length_a   1.000
_cell.length_b   1.000
_cell.length_c   1.000
_cell.angle_alpha   90.00
_cell.angle_beta   90.00
_cell.angle_gamma   90.00
#
_symmetry.space_group_name_H-M   'P 1'
#
loop_
_entity.id
_entity.type
_entity.pdbx_description
1 polymer ?
#
loop_
_entity_poly.entity_id
_entity_poly.type
_entity_poly.pdbx_seq_one_letter_code
_entity_poly.pdbx_strand_id
1 'polypeptide(L)'
;KSNAKPQPKEKEIPTNEPQDSCTCLICHETLKDDENSIKCSLGNNYAHHGCLGLIKQMTQFINSSNLFPHFCQACRPKLDKHIAQVERVDTIETRITSLDLIVASLDTLNERLTNLEKKDTTQKPEHPIATN
;
A
#
# COMPACT_ATOMS: atom_id res chain seq x y z
N LYS A 1 -39.44 -18.15 -65.39
CA LYS A 1 -38.16 -17.41 -65.38
C LYS A 1 -38.17 -16.47 -64.19
N SER A 2 -37.66 -16.92 -63.04
CA SER A 2 -37.62 -16.11 -61.82
C SER A 2 -36.24 -15.46 -61.71
N ASN A 3 -36.19 -14.14 -61.87
CA ASN A 3 -34.98 -13.34 -61.68
C ASN A 3 -34.83 -13.01 -60.18
N ALA A 4 -34.06 -13.82 -59.46
CA ALA A 4 -33.57 -13.46 -58.14
C ALA A 4 -32.19 -12.81 -58.29
N LYS A 5 -32.10 -11.53 -57.95
CA LYS A 5 -30.87 -10.73 -57.94
C LYS A 5 -30.03 -11.14 -56.71
N PRO A 6 -28.74 -11.48 -56.82
CA PRO A 6 -27.92 -11.75 -55.64
C PRO A 6 -27.74 -10.47 -54.82
N GLN A 7 -28.05 -10.50 -53.52
CA GLN A 7 -27.63 -9.45 -52.61
C GLN A 7 -26.10 -9.49 -52.43
N PRO A 8 -25.43 -8.33 -52.25
CA PRO A 8 -24.00 -8.30 -51.97
C PRO A 8 -23.77 -8.93 -50.59
N LYS A 9 -22.89 -9.93 -50.51
CA LYS A 9 -22.34 -10.36 -49.22
C LYS A 9 -21.58 -9.18 -48.64
N GLU A 10 -22.04 -8.65 -47.51
CA GLU A 10 -21.20 -7.79 -46.67
C GLU A 10 -19.91 -8.56 -46.38
N LYS A 11 -18.78 -8.00 -46.84
CA LYS A 11 -17.48 -8.42 -46.33
C LYS A 11 -17.45 -7.95 -44.89
N GLU A 12 -17.58 -8.88 -43.95
CA GLU A 12 -17.10 -8.66 -42.59
C GLU A 12 -15.63 -8.28 -42.70
N ILE A 13 -15.36 -7.00 -42.50
CA ILE A 13 -14.01 -6.51 -42.28
C ILE A 13 -13.63 -7.05 -40.90
N PRO A 14 -12.59 -7.88 -40.75
CA PRO A 14 -12.10 -8.21 -39.43
C PRO A 14 -11.63 -6.88 -38.82
N THR A 15 -12.37 -6.38 -37.84
CA THR A 15 -11.87 -5.41 -36.88
C THR A 15 -10.82 -6.15 -36.05
N ASN A 16 -9.64 -6.35 -36.64
CA ASN A 16 -8.44 -6.54 -35.84
C ASN A 16 -8.19 -5.20 -35.18
N GLU A 17 -8.89 -4.95 -34.07
CA GLU A 17 -8.37 -4.06 -33.04
C GLU A 17 -6.93 -4.52 -32.78
N PRO A 18 -5.97 -3.59 -32.68
CA PRO A 18 -4.65 -3.97 -32.22
C PRO A 18 -4.84 -4.55 -30.83
N GLN A 19 -4.76 -5.87 -30.69
CA GLN A 19 -4.59 -6.50 -29.39
C GLN A 19 -3.39 -5.77 -28.78
N ASP A 20 -3.58 -5.13 -27.62
CA ASP A 20 -2.53 -4.46 -26.87
C ASP A 20 -1.47 -5.51 -26.53
N SER A 21 -0.55 -5.70 -27.47
CA SER A 21 0.39 -6.82 -27.45
C SER A 21 1.36 -6.55 -26.32
N CYS A 22 1.20 -7.26 -25.21
CA CYS A 22 2.08 -7.12 -24.06
C CYS A 22 3.45 -7.66 -24.44
N THR A 23 4.52 -6.92 -24.16
CA THR A 23 5.90 -7.34 -24.44
C THR A 23 6.61 -7.74 -23.15
N CYS A 24 7.47 -8.76 -23.24
CA CYS A 24 8.35 -9.13 -22.14
C CYS A 24 9.35 -8.00 -21.85
N LEU A 25 9.46 -7.55 -20.60
CA LEU A 25 10.40 -6.51 -20.18
C LEU A 25 11.88 -6.90 -20.35
N ILE A 26 12.18 -8.20 -20.46
CA ILE A 26 13.55 -8.73 -20.47
C ILE A 26 14.03 -9.02 -21.88
N CYS A 27 13.29 -9.82 -22.66
CA CYS A 27 13.68 -10.15 -24.04
C CYS A 27 13.04 -9.25 -25.10
N HIS A 28 12.10 -8.38 -24.72
CA HIS A 28 11.36 -7.48 -25.62
C HIS A 28 10.51 -8.17 -26.69
N GLU A 29 10.36 -9.49 -26.62
CA GLU A 29 9.46 -10.24 -27.49
C GLU A 29 8.01 -10.09 -27.03
N THR A 30 7.08 -10.17 -27.98
CA THR A 30 5.64 -10.17 -27.72
C THR A 30 5.24 -11.42 -26.96
N LEU A 31 4.50 -11.24 -25.87
CA LEU A 31 3.90 -12.31 -25.08
C LEU A 31 2.68 -12.84 -25.81
N LYS A 32 2.61 -14.15 -26.00
CA LYS A 32 1.41 -14.82 -26.51
C LYS A 32 0.47 -15.21 -25.37
N ASP A 33 -0.82 -15.33 -25.67
CA ASP A 33 -1.86 -15.68 -24.68
C ASP A 33 -1.64 -17.06 -24.04
N ASP A 34 -0.93 -17.97 -24.72
CA ASP A 34 -0.57 -19.30 -24.26
C ASP A 34 0.81 -19.37 -23.58
N GLU A 35 1.57 -18.27 -23.57
CA GLU A 35 2.89 -18.22 -22.98
C GLU A 35 2.84 -17.99 -21.47
N ASN A 36 3.60 -18.82 -20.79
CA ASN A 36 3.87 -18.79 -19.36
C ASN A 36 4.56 -17.46 -18.99
N SER A 37 3.76 -16.43 -18.69
CA SER A 37 4.19 -15.07 -18.35
C SER A 37 3.61 -14.62 -17.01
N ILE A 38 4.26 -13.62 -16.41
CA ILE A 38 3.83 -13.03 -15.14
C ILE A 38 3.78 -11.52 -15.23
N LYS A 39 2.70 -10.95 -14.68
CA LYS A 39 2.50 -9.50 -14.58
C LYS A 39 3.12 -8.96 -13.29
N CYS A 40 3.79 -7.82 -13.38
CA CYS A 40 4.22 -7.09 -12.21
C CYS A 40 3.02 -6.49 -11.46
N SER A 41 2.99 -6.63 -10.14
CA SER A 41 1.88 -6.13 -9.31
C SER A 41 1.90 -4.62 -9.07
N LEU A 42 2.98 -3.90 -9.41
CA LEU A 42 3.11 -2.44 -9.21
C LEU A 42 3.07 -1.60 -10.49
N GLY A 43 3.03 -2.24 -11.66
CA GLY A 43 3.05 -1.58 -12.96
C GLY A 43 2.55 -2.47 -14.08
N ASN A 44 2.56 -1.97 -15.32
CA ASN A 44 2.07 -2.71 -16.50
C ASN A 44 3.18 -3.50 -17.20
N ASN A 45 4.19 -3.94 -16.45
CA ASN A 45 5.29 -4.73 -17.00
C ASN A 45 4.96 -6.23 -16.89
N TYR A 46 5.40 -6.98 -17.89
CA TYR A 46 5.25 -8.42 -17.93
C TYR A 46 6.60 -9.08 -18.24
N ALA A 47 6.77 -10.33 -17.83
CA ALA A 47 7.96 -11.10 -18.17
C ALA A 47 7.60 -12.57 -18.40
N HIS A 48 8.28 -13.22 -19.33
CA HIS A 48 8.26 -14.68 -19.43
C HIS A 48 8.83 -15.29 -18.15
N HIS A 49 8.25 -16.39 -17.67
CA HIS A 49 8.83 -17.15 -16.56
C HIS A 49 10.26 -17.63 -16.88
N GLY A 50 10.52 -18.00 -18.14
CA GLY A 50 11.85 -18.39 -18.61
C GLY A 50 12.87 -17.25 -18.53
N CYS A 51 12.47 -16.02 -18.89
CA CYS A 51 13.35 -14.86 -18.80
C CYS A 51 13.67 -14.45 -17.35
N LEU A 52 12.81 -14.80 -16.39
CA LEU A 52 13.05 -14.56 -14.98
C LEU A 52 13.99 -15.58 -14.33
N GLY A 53 14.38 -16.65 -15.04
CA GLY A 53 15.22 -17.71 -14.49
C GLY A 53 14.56 -18.47 -13.33
N LEU A 54 13.24 -18.42 -13.20
CA LEU A 54 12.52 -19.10 -12.13
C LEU A 54 12.53 -20.61 -12.37
N ILE A 55 12.83 -21.37 -11.32
CA ILE A 55 12.69 -22.83 -11.37
C ILE A 55 11.23 -23.22 -11.56
N LYS A 56 10.95 -24.32 -12.27
CA LYS A 56 9.58 -24.75 -12.63
C LYS A 56 8.63 -24.84 -11.42
N GLN A 57 9.12 -25.35 -10.29
CA GLN A 57 8.32 -25.46 -9.06
C GLN A 57 7.90 -24.08 -8.53
N MET A 58 8.79 -23.09 -8.60
CA MET A 58 8.51 -21.72 -8.15
C MET A 58 7.51 -21.04 -9.08
N THR A 59 7.63 -21.24 -10.40
CA THR A 59 6.63 -20.79 -11.37
C THR A 59 5.25 -21.41 -11.10
N GLN A 60 5.18 -22.72 -10.86
CA GLN A 60 3.93 -23.40 -10.52
C GLN A 60 3.33 -22.87 -9.22
N PHE A 61 4.16 -22.63 -8.22
CA PHE A 61 3.73 -22.07 -6.94
C PHE A 61 3.16 -20.66 -7.11
N ILE A 62 3.85 -19.79 -7.84
CA ILE A 62 3.38 -18.42 -8.09
C ILE A 62 2.08 -18.42 -8.89
N ASN A 63 1.95 -19.29 -9.90
CA ASN A 63 0.74 -19.34 -10.74
C ASN A 63 -0.46 -19.97 -10.02
N SER A 64 -0.24 -20.83 -9.04
CA SER A 64 -1.31 -21.45 -8.23
C SER A 64 -1.68 -20.64 -6.99
N SER A 65 -0.84 -19.68 -6.60
CA SER A 65 -0.99 -18.89 -5.39
C SER A 65 -1.19 -17.41 -5.71
N ASN A 66 -2.39 -16.91 -5.44
CA ASN A 66 -2.66 -15.46 -5.47
C ASN A 66 -1.98 -14.70 -4.31
N LEU A 67 -1.14 -15.36 -3.50
CA LEU A 67 -0.58 -14.81 -2.26
C LEU A 67 0.79 -14.13 -2.48
N PHE A 68 1.48 -14.40 -3.59
CA PHE A 68 2.84 -13.89 -3.82
C PHE A 68 2.88 -12.97 -5.04
N PRO A 69 2.73 -11.64 -4.84
CA PRO A 69 2.86 -10.68 -5.93
C PRO A 69 4.28 -10.68 -6.51
N HIS A 70 4.38 -10.58 -7.83
CA HIS A 70 5.66 -10.40 -8.51
C HIS A 70 5.96 -8.92 -8.71
N PHE A 71 7.18 -8.50 -8.37
CA PHE A 71 7.66 -7.15 -8.61
C PHE A 71 8.86 -7.19 -9.55
N CYS A 72 8.75 -6.53 -10.71
CA CYS A 72 9.86 -6.44 -11.64
C CYS A 72 10.92 -5.46 -11.12
N GLN A 73 12.16 -5.61 -11.60
CA GLN A 73 13.28 -4.78 -11.19
C GLN A 73 13.03 -3.28 -11.42
N ALA A 74 12.34 -2.92 -12.52
CA ALA A 74 11.98 -1.54 -12.82
C ALA A 74 11.04 -0.91 -11.77
N CYS A 75 10.22 -1.72 -11.10
CA CYS A 75 9.33 -1.26 -10.04
C CYS A 75 9.99 -1.25 -8.66
N ARG A 76 11.24 -1.70 -8.53
CA ARG A 76 11.93 -1.78 -7.23
C ARG A 76 11.98 -0.43 -6.48
N PRO A 77 12.34 0.71 -7.12
CA PRO A 77 12.35 2.00 -6.43
C PRO A 77 10.98 2.42 -5.88
N LYS A 78 9.89 2.06 -6.59
CA LYS A 78 8.52 2.34 -6.14
C LYS A 78 8.15 1.46 -4.94
N LEU A 79 8.53 0.19 -4.96
CA LEU A 79 8.35 -0.72 -3.85
C LEU A 79 9.11 -0.23 -2.60
N ASP A 80 10.38 0.14 -2.75
CA ASP A 80 11.20 0.64 -1.64
C ASP A 80 10.60 1.92 -1.02
N LYS A 81 10.04 2.82 -1.85
CA LYS A 81 9.32 3.99 -1.37
C LYS A 81 8.08 3.62 -0.54
N HIS A 82 7.31 2.62 -0.97
CA HIS A 82 6.15 2.15 -0.21
C HIS A 82 6.56 1.54 1.13
N ILE A 83 7.63 0.73 1.14
CA ILE A 83 8.18 0.14 2.37
C ILE A 83 8.58 1.25 3.35
N ALA A 84 9.35 2.25 2.90
CA ALA A 84 9.77 3.37 3.73
C ALA A 84 8.59 4.21 4.26
N GLN A 85 7.49 4.30 3.50
CA GLN A 85 6.27 4.96 3.98
C GLN A 85 5.60 4.18 5.11
N VAL A 86 5.54 2.85 5.02
CA VAL A 86 4.96 2.00 6.07
C VAL A 86 5.81 2.08 7.35
N GLU A 87 7.13 1.94 7.25
CA GLU A 87 8.03 2.07 8.41
C GLU A 87 7.91 3.44 9.11
N ARG A 88 7.61 4.48 8.33
CA ARG A 88 7.36 5.82 8.87
C ARG A 88 6.07 5.88 9.68
N VAL A 89 5.03 5.14 9.30
CA VAL A 89 3.76 5.07 10.04
C VAL A 89 4.01 4.45 11.43
N ASP A 90 4.75 3.35 11.51
CA ASP A 90 5.11 2.70 12.78
C ASP A 90 5.86 3.66 13.72
N THR A 91 6.76 4.47 13.14
CA THR A 91 7.49 5.50 13.88
C THR A 91 6.57 6.61 14.40
N ILE A 92 5.58 7.03 13.61
CA ILE A 92 4.60 8.05 14.01
C ILE A 92 3.71 7.52 15.13
N GLU A 93 3.23 6.28 15.01
CA GLU A 93 2.40 5.63 16.03
C GLU A 93 3.12 5.55 17.39
N THR A 94 4.40 5.18 17.37
CA THR A 94 5.26 5.15 18.57
C THR A 94 5.38 6.53 19.22
N ARG A 95 5.51 7.59 18.40
CA ARG A 95 5.59 8.97 18.90
C ARG A 95 4.27 9.47 19.47
N ILE A 96 3.15 9.13 18.84
CA ILE A 96 1.80 9.46 19.35
C ILE A 96 1.62 8.82 20.74
N THR A 97 1.94 7.52 20.87
CA THR A 97 1.86 6.82 22.16
C THR A 97 2.73 7.49 23.23
N SER A 98 3.92 7.96 22.85
CA SER A 98 4.81 8.67 23.78
C SER A 98 4.22 10.02 24.22
N LEU A 99 3.55 10.74 23.31
CA LEU A 99 2.87 11.99 23.63
C LEU A 99 1.69 11.76 24.58
N ASP A 100 0.91 10.71 24.38
CA ASP A 100 -0.21 10.36 25.27
C ASP A 100 0.26 10.10 26.70
N LEU A 101 1.40 9.41 26.86
CA LEU A 101 2.02 9.20 28.18
C LEU A 101 2.49 10.50 28.84
N ILE A 102 3.03 11.43 28.06
CA ILE A 102 3.45 12.75 28.56
C ILE A 102 2.21 13.55 29.02
N VAL A 103 1.14 13.55 28.22
CA VAL A 103 -0.11 14.25 28.55
C VAL A 103 -0.68 13.71 29.86
N ALA A 104 -0.82 12.39 30.00
CA ALA A 104 -1.32 11.77 31.24
C ALA A 104 -0.45 12.12 32.48
N SER A 105 0.87 12.22 32.29
CA SER A 105 1.80 12.61 33.36
C SER A 105 1.63 14.08 33.76
N LEU A 106 1.41 14.96 32.79
CA LEU A 106 1.13 16.38 33.04
C LEU A 106 -0.20 16.58 33.76
N ASP A 107 -1.24 15.85 33.37
CA ASP A 107 -2.55 15.89 34.05
C ASP A 107 -2.41 15.49 35.53
N THR A 108 -1.66 14.42 35.80
CA THR A 108 -1.36 13.96 37.16
C THR A 108 -0.61 15.02 37.97
N LEU A 109 0.38 15.70 37.37
CA LEU A 109 1.13 16.76 38.04
C LEU A 109 0.25 17.98 38.33
N ASN A 110 -0.63 18.34 37.39
CA ASN A 110 -1.54 19.46 37.54
C ASN A 110 -2.56 19.23 38.66
N GLU A 111 -3.09 18.00 38.77
CA GLU A 111 -3.96 17.61 39.88
C GLU A 111 -3.24 17.73 41.23
N ARG A 112 -2.00 17.24 41.31
CA ARG A 112 -1.17 17.34 42.53
C ARG A 112 -0.91 18.79 42.93
N LEU A 113 -0.58 19.65 41.96
CA LEU A 113 -0.35 21.08 42.21
C LEU A 113 -1.62 21.75 42.77
N THR A 114 -2.76 21.50 42.12
CA THR A 114 -4.06 22.03 42.58
C THR A 114 -4.39 21.59 44.01
N ASN A 115 -4.08 20.35 44.37
CA ASN A 115 -4.31 19.82 45.72
C ASN A 115 -3.38 20.45 46.77
N LEU A 116 -2.14 20.81 46.40
CA LEU A 116 -1.21 21.51 47.29
C LEU A 116 -1.68 22.95 47.55
N GLU A 117 -2.10 23.68 46.51
CA GLU A 117 -2.62 25.05 46.65
C GLU A 117 -3.87 25.11 47.57
N LYS A 118 -4.76 24.11 47.46
CA LYS A 118 -5.90 23.96 48.37
C LYS A 118 -5.47 23.71 49.81
N LYS A 119 -4.42 22.92 50.04
CA LYS A 119 -3.92 22.67 51.40
C LYS A 119 -3.31 23.93 52.04
N ASP A 120 -2.52 24.70 51.29
CA ASP A 120 -1.90 25.93 51.80
C ASP A 120 -2.93 27.01 52.16
N THR A 121 -3.99 27.16 51.36
CA THR A 121 -5.11 28.07 51.67
C THR A 121 -5.92 27.63 52.89
N THR A 122 -5.98 26.34 53.21
CA THR A 122 -6.69 25.81 54.38
C THR A 122 -5.85 25.92 55.66
N GLN A 123 -4.53 26.06 55.56
CA GLN A 123 -3.62 26.10 56.71
C GLN A 123 -3.27 27.50 57.22
N LYS A 124 -3.72 28.58 56.59
CA LYS A 124 -3.50 29.94 57.11
C LYS A 124 -4.27 30.09 58.44
N PRO A 125 -3.62 30.10 59.62
CA PRO A 125 -4.33 30.27 60.86
C PRO A 125 -4.76 31.74 60.93
N GLU A 126 -6.05 32.00 61.07
CA GLU A 126 -6.51 33.27 61.60
C GLU A 126 -5.97 33.37 63.03
N HIS A 127 -4.80 34.00 63.19
CA HIS A 127 -4.32 34.38 64.51
C HIS A 127 -5.30 35.42 65.06
N PRO A 128 -5.99 35.16 66.19
CA PRO A 128 -6.80 36.17 66.82
C PRO A 128 -5.86 37.26 67.35
N ILE A 129 -5.97 38.45 66.77
CA ILE A 129 -5.29 39.64 67.27
C ILE A 129 -5.92 39.95 68.63
N ALA A 130 -5.19 39.68 69.70
CA ALA A 130 -5.57 40.11 71.04
C ALA A 130 -5.43 41.63 71.13
N THR A 131 -6.54 42.35 71.13
CA THR A 131 -6.60 43.76 71.49
C THR A 131 -6.61 43.90 73.02
N ASN A 132 -5.63 44.64 73.55
CA ASN A 132 -5.55 45.11 74.94
C ASN A 132 -6.68 46.08 75.29
#